data_AF-A0AAJ7U299-F1
#
_entry.id   AF-A0AAJ7U299-F1
#
_cell.length_a   1.000
_cell.length_b   1.000
_cell.length_c   1.000
_cell.angle_alpha   90.00
_cell.angle_beta   90.00
_cell.angle_gamma   90.00
#
_symmetry.space_group_name_H-M   'P 1'
#
loop_
_entity.id
_entity.type
_entity.pdbx_description
1 polymer ?
#
loop_
_entity_poly.entity_id
_entity_poly.type
_entity_poly.pdbx_seq_one_letter_code
_entity_poly.pdbx_strand_id
1 'polypeptide(L)'
;MCDICIFHLGTHNVNKNVSTQFLSHMGARFFTNRNCAVSVYYLKQKPFKRCAKMCTVLCGNQTTVYVVREMEAPQLVKPTVSVGNVPQLTQDVLVVTLRARRAGFLRSSCYVPLVGNNPYSEDGADADRLHVSTEVYVAPDKRVALVQIRSPIIKGRKKRARREMLDWVEAGGFSRVVILSSSFAHMRTDKQLVGPPYRFLLSPSLEATERPVVEALGWTQLEPSEVIPGLGGPPELAIPGGGLSKGLFLDGSARGLPVAVLLAFCSEGDNIPDALALADRLQQWLRLADVAEGESTPRWKTPSSWKMLFGGEIPPSLF
;
A
#
# COMPACT_ATOMS: atom_id res chain seq x y z
N MET A 1 24.65 3.56 13.20
CA MET A 1 24.30 2.92 11.92
C MET A 1 24.08 1.45 12.19
N CYS A 2 22.93 0.91 11.83
CA CYS A 2 22.74 -0.54 11.81
C CYS A 2 23.03 -0.99 10.38
N ASP A 3 24.18 -1.62 10.17
CA ASP A 3 24.48 -2.28 8.90
C ASP A 3 23.62 -3.54 8.80
N ILE A 4 22.83 -3.62 7.73
CA ILE A 4 21.98 -4.77 7.44
C ILE A 4 22.78 -5.74 6.58
N CYS A 5 23.20 -6.86 7.15
CA CYS A 5 23.76 -7.98 6.38
C CYS A 5 22.61 -8.80 5.76
N ILE A 6 22.57 -8.88 4.43
CA ILE A 6 21.63 -9.71 3.68
C ILE A 6 22.31 -11.05 3.38
N PHE A 7 21.73 -12.17 3.83
CA PHE A 7 22.17 -13.51 3.43
C PHE A 7 21.19 -14.10 2.40
N HIS A 8 21.72 -14.49 1.24
CA HIS A 8 20.97 -15.20 0.22
C HIS A 8 21.20 -16.71 0.40
N LEU A 9 20.20 -17.44 0.91
CA LEU A 9 20.20 -18.90 0.87
C LEU A 9 19.60 -19.33 -0.47
N GLY A 10 20.46 -19.52 -1.47
CA GLY A 10 20.08 -20.14 -2.74
C GLY A 10 19.67 -21.59 -2.52
N THR A 11 18.65 -22.05 -3.25
CA THR A 11 18.11 -23.41 -3.18
C THR A 11 18.99 -24.49 -3.82
N HIS A 12 20.28 -24.23 -4.02
CA HIS A 12 21.22 -25.24 -4.53
C HIS A 12 22.25 -25.60 -3.47
N ASN A 13 22.03 -26.77 -2.86
CA ASN A 13 23.04 -27.60 -2.20
C ASN A 13 24.01 -26.88 -1.25
N VAL A 14 23.49 -26.06 -0.34
CA VAL A 14 24.31 -25.53 0.76
C VAL A 14 24.30 -26.53 1.91
N ASN A 15 25.49 -27.04 2.21
CA ASN A 15 25.81 -27.96 3.29
C ASN A 15 25.24 -27.41 4.63
N LYS A 16 24.21 -28.07 5.19
CA LYS A 16 23.43 -27.61 6.36
C LYS A 16 24.26 -27.31 7.62
N ASN A 17 25.49 -27.79 7.68
CA ASN A 17 26.34 -27.73 8.88
C ASN A 17 27.19 -26.46 8.99
N VAL A 18 27.45 -25.74 7.89
CA VAL A 18 28.31 -24.53 7.94
C VAL A 18 27.50 -23.28 8.34
N SER A 19 26.22 -23.23 7.97
CA SER A 19 25.34 -22.09 8.23
C SER A 19 24.77 -22.05 9.66
N THR A 20 24.71 -23.19 10.35
CA THR A 20 24.19 -23.28 11.73
C THR A 20 25.20 -22.82 12.77
N GLN A 21 26.51 -23.01 12.53
CA GLN A 21 27.54 -22.64 13.50
C GLN A 21 27.72 -21.12 13.63
N PHE A 22 27.78 -20.38 12.51
CA PHE A 22 28.09 -18.95 12.50
C PHE A 22 26.97 -18.06 13.06
N LEU A 23 25.71 -18.48 12.96
CA LEU A 23 24.53 -17.69 13.38
C LEU A 23 24.04 -18.01 14.80
N SER A 24 24.53 -19.09 15.42
CA SER A 24 24.20 -19.45 16.80
C SER A 24 24.69 -18.40 17.82
N HIS A 25 25.80 -17.71 17.51
CA HIS A 25 26.34 -16.63 18.35
C HIS A 25 25.47 -15.35 18.39
N MET A 26 24.49 -15.20 17.48
CA MET A 26 23.59 -14.03 17.44
C MET A 26 22.18 -14.33 18.01
N GLY A 27 21.92 -15.52 18.55
CA GLY A 27 20.65 -15.85 19.21
C GLY A 27 19.44 -16.02 18.28
N ALA A 28 19.66 -16.35 17.00
CA ALA A 28 18.59 -16.61 16.03
C ALA A 28 17.86 -17.95 16.32
N ARG A 29 16.53 -18.00 16.11
CA ARG A 29 15.72 -19.23 16.14
C ARG A 29 15.07 -19.45 14.78
N PHE A 30 15.16 -20.68 14.25
CA PHE A 30 14.56 -21.07 12.98
C PHE A 30 13.21 -21.76 13.21
N PHE A 31 12.18 -21.39 12.43
CA PHE A 31 10.95 -22.15 12.31
C PHE A 31 10.81 -22.63 10.87
N THR A 32 10.90 -23.93 10.65
CA THR A 32 10.72 -24.55 9.33
C THR A 32 9.40 -25.33 9.29
N ASN A 33 8.51 -24.99 8.37
CA ASN A 33 7.44 -25.90 7.91
C ASN A 33 7.78 -26.34 6.48
N ARG A 34 7.35 -27.53 6.05
CA ARG A 34 7.88 -28.26 4.88
C ARG A 34 7.89 -27.49 3.54
N ASN A 35 7.22 -26.34 3.43
CA ASN A 35 7.19 -25.48 2.23
C ASN A 35 7.53 -23.99 2.48
N CYS A 36 7.89 -23.57 3.70
CA CYS A 36 8.20 -22.17 4.04
C CYS A 36 9.40 -22.08 5.00
N ALA A 37 10.38 -21.25 4.65
CA ALA A 37 11.48 -20.89 5.55
C ALA A 37 11.24 -19.46 6.07
N VAL A 38 10.63 -19.34 7.25
CA VAL A 38 10.49 -18.04 7.91
C VAL A 38 11.75 -17.81 8.74
N SER A 39 12.54 -16.80 8.36
CA SER A 39 13.71 -16.38 9.14
C SER A 39 13.34 -15.13 9.93
N VAL A 40 13.15 -15.30 11.24
CA VAL A 40 12.89 -14.19 12.16
C VAL A 40 14.20 -13.81 12.82
N TYR A 41 14.71 -12.62 12.53
CA TYR A 41 15.93 -12.11 13.16
C TYR A 41 15.55 -11.32 14.42
N TYR A 42 16.22 -11.64 15.53
CA TYR A 42 16.11 -10.89 16.79
C TYR A 42 17.39 -10.07 16.98
N LEU A 43 17.34 -8.76 16.72
CA LEU A 43 18.40 -7.86 17.14
C LEU A 43 18.13 -7.41 18.58
N LYS A 44 18.78 -8.04 19.55
CA LYS A 44 18.87 -7.52 20.92
C LYS A 44 19.99 -6.46 20.96
N GLN A 45 19.63 -5.19 21.00
CA GLN A 45 20.54 -4.15 21.50
C GLN A 45 20.18 -3.81 22.95
N LYS A 46 21.11 -4.03 23.87
CA LYS A 46 21.14 -3.34 25.17
C LYS A 46 22.08 -2.13 25.02
N PRO A 47 21.81 -0.95 25.60
CA PRO A 47 20.73 -0.62 26.52
C PRO A 47 19.82 0.49 25.97
N PHE A 48 18.99 0.22 24.96
CA PHE A 48 17.82 1.07 24.67
C PHE A 48 16.61 0.21 24.33
N LYS A 49 15.54 0.38 25.13
CA LYS A 49 14.26 -0.31 24.98
C LYS A 49 13.61 0.09 23.65
N ARG A 50 13.78 -0.73 22.60
CA ARG A 50 12.81 -1.00 21.53
C ARG A 50 13.42 -2.07 20.61
N CYS A 51 12.99 -3.32 20.76
CA CYS A 51 13.35 -4.39 19.84
C CYS A 51 12.60 -4.17 18.52
N ALA A 52 13.30 -3.71 17.47
CA ALA A 52 12.80 -3.87 16.11
C ALA A 52 12.74 -5.38 15.83
N LYS A 53 11.53 -5.94 15.74
CA LYS A 53 11.35 -7.31 15.27
C LYS A 53 11.37 -7.19 13.74
N MET A 54 12.29 -7.87 13.07
CA MET A 54 12.31 -7.91 11.60
C MET A 54 11.86 -9.31 11.19
N CYS A 55 10.65 -9.42 10.66
CA CYS A 55 10.16 -10.70 10.12
C CYS A 55 10.53 -10.72 8.64
N THR A 56 11.49 -11.55 8.25
CA THR A 56 11.76 -11.84 6.85
C THR A 56 11.01 -13.12 6.50
N VAL A 57 9.95 -12.99 5.70
CA VAL A 57 9.28 -14.17 5.13
C VAL A 57 9.97 -14.48 3.80
N LEU A 58 10.65 -15.62 3.72
CA LEU A 58 11.18 -16.18 2.47
C LEU A 58 10.31 -17.39 2.11
N CYS A 59 9.55 -17.28 1.02
CA CYS A 59 8.76 -18.38 0.48
C CYS A 59 9.36 -18.81 -0.88
N GLY A 60 10.42 -19.61 -0.85
CA GLY A 60 11.12 -20.07 -2.07
C GLY A 60 11.55 -18.92 -3.00
N ASN A 61 11.55 -19.16 -4.32
CA ASN A 61 11.89 -18.17 -5.36
C ASN A 61 10.93 -16.95 -5.43
N GLN A 62 10.09 -16.70 -4.42
CA GLN A 62 9.05 -15.68 -4.43
C GLN A 62 9.03 -14.85 -3.15
N THR A 63 8.83 -13.55 -3.37
CA THR A 63 8.48 -12.49 -2.42
C THR A 63 9.27 -12.48 -1.12
N THR A 64 10.42 -11.80 -1.13
CA THR A 64 11.02 -11.27 0.09
C THR A 64 10.18 -10.08 0.53
N VAL A 65 9.56 -10.17 1.70
CA VAL A 65 9.02 -8.99 2.38
C VAL A 65 9.68 -8.83 3.73
N TYR A 66 10.13 -7.60 3.99
CA TYR A 66 10.58 -7.15 5.31
C TYR A 66 9.34 -6.68 6.06
N VAL A 67 8.80 -7.51 6.95
CA VAL A 67 7.80 -7.05 7.92
C VAL A 67 8.55 -6.26 8.98
N VAL A 68 8.38 -4.95 8.91
CA VAL A 68 8.77 -4.01 9.96
C VAL A 68 7.84 -4.23 11.16
N ARG A 69 8.18 -5.14 12.07
CA ARG A 69 7.60 -5.11 13.43
C ARG A 69 8.36 -4.07 14.26
N GLU A 70 8.37 -2.83 13.78
CA GLU A 70 8.69 -1.64 14.60
C GLU A 70 7.43 -1.01 15.19
N MET A 71 6.25 -1.40 14.70
CA MET A 71 4.96 -0.86 15.10
C MET A 71 4.08 -1.99 15.67
N GLU A 72 3.42 -1.72 16.78
CA GLU A 72 2.39 -2.60 17.33
C GLU A 72 1.05 -2.28 16.64
N ALA A 73 0.38 -3.32 16.14
CA ALA A 73 -0.91 -3.24 15.43
C ALA A 73 -0.96 -2.15 14.33
N PRO A 74 0.00 -2.14 13.36
CA PRO A 74 0.07 -1.09 12.36
C PRO A 74 -1.14 -1.08 11.43
N GLN A 75 -1.43 0.10 10.89
CA GLN A 75 -2.37 0.26 9.78
C GLN A 75 -1.61 0.15 8.45
N LEU A 76 -2.26 -0.34 7.41
CA LEU A 76 -1.72 -0.39 6.05
C LEU A 76 -2.57 0.48 5.12
N VAL A 77 -1.92 1.36 4.37
CA VAL A 77 -2.53 2.07 3.23
C VAL A 77 -1.89 1.55 1.96
N LYS A 78 -2.72 1.05 1.05
CA LYS A 78 -2.29 0.38 -0.18
C LYS A 78 -3.03 0.97 -1.37
N PRO A 79 -2.33 1.50 -2.39
CA PRO A 79 -2.95 2.00 -3.60
C PRO A 79 -3.26 0.87 -4.57
N THR A 80 -4.24 1.08 -5.42
CA THR A 80 -4.45 0.29 -6.64
C THR A 80 -4.00 1.08 -7.84
N VAL A 81 -3.41 0.40 -8.83
CA VAL A 81 -3.26 0.98 -10.17
C VAL A 81 -4.65 1.00 -10.80
N SER A 82 -5.29 2.18 -10.78
CA SER A 82 -6.66 2.43 -11.21
C SER A 82 -6.78 3.82 -11.85
N VAL A 83 -7.97 4.16 -12.34
CA VAL A 83 -8.29 5.38 -13.14
C VAL A 83 -7.57 6.64 -12.64
N GLY A 84 -6.91 7.37 -13.54
CA GLY A 84 -6.22 8.63 -13.24
C GLY A 84 -5.00 8.48 -12.32
N ASN A 85 -4.60 7.24 -11.99
CA ASN A 85 -3.58 6.92 -10.99
C ASN A 85 -3.79 7.63 -9.63
N VAL A 86 -5.03 8.07 -9.34
CA VAL A 86 -5.37 8.84 -8.13
C VAL A 86 -4.83 8.18 -6.87
N PRO A 87 -5.00 6.85 -6.63
CA PRO A 87 -4.45 6.22 -5.44
C PRO A 87 -2.93 6.29 -5.33
N GLN A 88 -2.21 6.18 -6.45
CA GLN A 88 -0.74 6.23 -6.46
C GLN A 88 -0.24 7.65 -6.21
N LEU A 89 -0.95 8.66 -6.74
CA LEU A 89 -0.68 10.07 -6.48
C LEU A 89 -0.98 10.42 -5.01
N THR A 90 -2.10 9.95 -4.45
CA THR A 90 -2.40 10.09 -3.01
C THR A 90 -1.31 9.46 -2.16
N GLN A 91 -0.82 8.29 -2.58
CA GLN A 91 0.26 7.61 -1.88
C GLN A 91 1.57 8.44 -1.89
N ASP A 92 1.88 9.13 -2.98
CA ASP A 92 3.04 10.03 -3.06
C ASP A 92 2.95 11.17 -2.05
N VAL A 93 1.78 11.80 -1.98
CA VAL A 93 1.50 12.87 -1.03
C VAL A 93 1.66 12.37 0.40
N LEU A 94 1.13 11.19 0.72
CA LEU A 94 1.27 10.60 2.06
C LEU A 94 2.72 10.29 2.41
N VAL A 95 3.49 9.72 1.49
CA VAL A 95 4.90 9.38 1.73
C VAL A 95 5.71 10.63 2.10
N VAL A 96 5.58 11.70 1.32
CA VAL A 96 6.34 12.94 1.55
C VAL A 96 5.82 13.70 2.76
N THR A 97 4.51 13.84 2.90
CA THR A 97 3.90 14.62 3.99
C THR A 97 4.21 13.99 5.35
N LEU A 98 4.10 12.66 5.46
CA LEU A 98 4.38 11.94 6.70
C LEU A 98 5.88 11.71 6.95
N ARG A 99 6.75 12.17 6.03
CA ARG A 99 8.20 11.86 6.03
C ARG A 99 8.45 10.36 6.18
N ALA A 100 7.63 9.56 5.51
CA ALA A 100 7.66 8.11 5.65
C ALA A 100 8.97 7.57 5.06
N ARG A 101 9.71 6.79 5.85
CA ARG A 101 10.98 6.22 5.41
C ARG A 101 10.74 4.93 4.63
N ARG A 102 11.54 4.67 3.60
CA ARG A 102 11.48 3.39 2.89
C ARG A 102 11.93 2.26 3.81
N ALA A 103 11.05 1.28 4.00
CA ALA A 103 11.28 0.09 4.81
C ALA A 103 11.77 -1.10 3.97
N GLY A 104 11.41 -1.17 2.70
CA GLY A 104 11.79 -2.26 1.80
C GLY A 104 10.97 -2.27 0.52
N PHE A 105 10.92 -3.43 -0.13
CA PHE A 105 10.19 -3.65 -1.38
C PHE A 105 9.41 -4.97 -1.35
N LEU A 106 8.32 -5.02 -2.11
CA LEU A 106 7.54 -6.24 -2.33
C LEU A 106 7.97 -6.84 -3.67
N ARG A 107 8.82 -7.87 -3.62
CA ARG A 107 9.27 -8.54 -4.85
C ARG A 107 8.17 -9.47 -5.37
N SER A 108 7.53 -9.08 -6.47
CA SER A 108 6.57 -9.95 -7.16
C SER A 108 6.81 -9.99 -8.66
N SER A 109 6.77 -11.19 -9.23
CA SER A 109 6.81 -11.37 -10.69
C SER A 109 5.50 -10.99 -11.38
N CYS A 110 4.53 -10.43 -10.65
CA CYS A 110 3.25 -10.02 -11.19
C CYS A 110 3.24 -8.58 -11.72
N TYR A 111 4.24 -7.77 -11.37
CA TYR A 111 4.34 -6.38 -11.79
C TYR A 111 5.36 -6.23 -12.92
N VAL A 112 5.14 -5.26 -13.80
CA VAL A 112 6.15 -4.91 -14.82
C VAL A 112 7.42 -4.44 -14.10
N PRO A 113 8.61 -5.00 -14.41
CA PRO A 113 9.85 -4.55 -13.80
C PRO A 113 10.08 -3.07 -14.04
N LEU A 114 10.43 -2.36 -12.98
CA LEU A 114 10.74 -0.93 -13.01
C LEU A 114 11.92 -0.66 -12.10
N VAL A 115 12.86 0.14 -12.59
CA VAL A 115 13.96 0.73 -11.83
C VAL A 115 14.04 2.20 -12.21
N GLY A 116 14.16 3.08 -11.23
CA GLY A 116 14.25 4.52 -11.45
C GLY A 116 14.99 5.24 -10.33
N ASN A 117 15.13 6.55 -10.52
CA ASN A 117 15.64 7.47 -9.50
C ASN A 117 14.65 7.61 -8.33
N ASN A 118 15.12 8.20 -7.23
CA ASN A 118 14.28 8.52 -6.09
C ASN A 118 13.25 9.62 -6.42
N PRO A 119 11.94 9.30 -6.45
CA PRO A 119 10.90 10.26 -6.83
C PRO A 119 10.63 11.31 -5.75
N TYR A 120 11.22 11.16 -4.56
CA TYR A 120 11.02 12.00 -3.38
C TYR A 120 12.26 12.83 -3.01
N SER A 121 13.36 12.72 -3.74
CA SER A 121 14.60 13.46 -3.45
C SER A 121 14.40 14.96 -3.74
N GLU A 122 14.46 15.81 -2.71
CA GLU A 122 14.36 17.28 -2.87
C GLU A 122 15.73 17.93 -3.13
N ASP A 123 16.80 17.45 -2.47
CA ASP A 123 18.12 18.14 -2.42
C ASP A 123 19.33 17.24 -2.73
N GLY A 124 19.13 16.14 -3.45
CA GLY A 124 20.21 15.20 -3.84
C GLY A 124 20.62 14.20 -2.74
N ALA A 125 20.19 14.42 -1.49
CA ALA A 125 20.28 13.41 -0.44
C ALA A 125 19.46 12.17 -0.84
N ASP A 126 20.07 10.98 -0.82
CA ASP A 126 19.47 9.70 -1.26
C ASP A 126 19.06 9.65 -2.76
N ALA A 127 19.60 10.52 -3.63
CA ALA A 127 19.32 10.49 -5.08
C ALA A 127 19.95 9.27 -5.81
N ASP A 128 21.01 8.74 -5.23
CA ASP A 128 21.79 7.58 -5.65
C ASP A 128 21.11 6.24 -5.31
N ARG A 129 20.01 6.27 -4.55
CA ARG A 129 19.23 5.06 -4.26
C ARG A 129 18.29 4.73 -5.41
N LEU A 130 18.41 3.51 -5.93
CA LEU A 130 17.47 2.97 -6.91
C LEU A 130 16.11 2.70 -6.26
N HIS A 131 15.05 3.05 -6.97
CA HIS A 131 13.66 2.75 -6.63
C HIS A 131 13.07 1.73 -7.57
N VAL A 132 12.19 0.87 -7.05
CA VAL A 132 11.62 -0.26 -7.78
C VAL A 132 10.09 -0.17 -7.90
N SER A 133 9.52 -1.11 -8.66
CA SER A 133 8.09 -1.19 -8.96
C SER A 133 7.14 -1.16 -7.76
N THR A 134 7.53 -1.78 -6.64
CA THR A 134 6.66 -1.90 -5.46
C THR A 134 7.46 -1.80 -4.19
N GLU A 135 7.22 -0.73 -3.44
CA GLU A 135 8.00 -0.36 -2.26
C GLU A 135 7.10 -0.20 -1.04
N VAL A 136 7.66 -0.42 0.14
CA VAL A 136 6.99 -0.25 1.43
C VAL A 136 7.69 0.88 2.16
N TYR A 137 6.90 1.82 2.64
CA TYR A 137 7.29 2.96 3.46
C TYR A 137 6.61 2.85 4.82
N VAL A 138 7.22 3.42 5.86
CA VAL A 138 6.67 3.40 7.22
C VAL A 138 6.81 4.77 7.87
N ALA A 139 5.79 5.15 8.62
CA ALA A 139 5.81 6.27 9.55
C ALA A 139 5.48 5.74 10.96
N PRO A 140 6.50 5.31 11.75
CA PRO A 140 6.31 4.66 13.03
C PRO A 140 5.49 5.47 14.03
N ASP A 141 5.72 6.79 14.08
CA ASP A 141 5.01 7.70 14.99
C ASP A 141 3.52 7.79 14.69
N LYS A 142 3.13 7.52 13.45
CA LYS A 142 1.73 7.48 12.98
C LYS A 142 1.18 6.05 12.88
N ARG A 143 1.98 5.04 13.27
CA ARG A 143 1.65 3.60 13.21
C ARG A 143 1.11 3.14 11.86
N VAL A 144 1.65 3.69 10.76
CA VAL A 144 1.17 3.40 9.41
C VAL A 144 2.29 2.87 8.52
N ALA A 145 1.96 1.82 7.78
CA ALA A 145 2.71 1.30 6.65
C ALA A 145 2.02 1.72 5.35
N LEU A 146 2.83 2.03 4.36
CA LEU A 146 2.45 2.66 3.11
C LEU A 146 3.04 1.82 1.97
N VAL A 147 2.22 1.24 1.11
CA VAL A 147 2.73 0.56 -0.11
C VAL A 147 2.69 1.56 -1.25
N GLN A 148 3.75 1.69 -2.03
CA GLN A 148 3.72 2.44 -3.30
C GLN A 148 3.92 1.49 -4.48
N ILE A 149 3.10 1.64 -5.51
CA ILE A 149 3.16 0.85 -6.75
C ILE A 149 3.40 1.80 -7.91
N ARG A 150 4.50 1.61 -8.65
CA ARG A 150 4.91 2.45 -9.79
C ARG A 150 4.68 1.81 -11.15
N SER A 151 4.31 0.53 -11.18
CA SER A 151 4.17 -0.23 -12.43
C SER A 151 2.86 -1.01 -12.46
N PRO A 152 2.25 -1.21 -13.63
CA PRO A 152 1.05 -2.01 -13.76
C PRO A 152 1.32 -3.50 -13.50
N ILE A 153 0.23 -4.25 -13.31
CA ILE A 153 0.26 -5.70 -13.19
C ILE A 153 0.25 -6.33 -14.58
N ILE A 154 1.13 -7.29 -14.80
CA ILE A 154 1.22 -8.07 -16.03
C ILE A 154 -0.10 -8.82 -16.27
N LYS A 155 -0.59 -8.78 -17.51
CA LYS A 155 -1.83 -9.45 -17.93
C LYS A 155 -1.83 -10.93 -17.51
N GLY A 156 -2.98 -11.41 -17.03
CA GLY A 156 -3.13 -12.79 -16.52
C GLY A 156 -2.61 -13.02 -15.10
N ARG A 157 -1.82 -12.10 -14.51
CA ARG A 157 -1.23 -12.28 -13.17
C ARG A 157 -2.06 -11.69 -12.03
N LYS A 158 -3.22 -11.07 -12.32
CA LYS A 158 -4.08 -10.42 -11.32
C LYS A 158 -4.43 -11.32 -10.13
N LYS A 159 -4.90 -12.56 -10.36
CA LYS A 159 -5.26 -13.50 -9.27
C LYS A 159 -4.06 -13.80 -8.37
N ARG A 160 -2.88 -14.01 -8.97
CA ARG A 160 -1.63 -14.28 -8.25
C ARG A 160 -1.17 -13.07 -7.44
N ALA A 161 -1.18 -11.87 -8.04
CA ALA A 161 -0.82 -10.62 -7.36
C ALA A 161 -1.69 -10.37 -6.12
N ARG A 162 -3.00 -10.62 -6.22
CA ARG A 162 -3.92 -10.50 -5.08
C ARG A 162 -3.58 -11.48 -3.96
N ARG A 163 -3.39 -12.75 -4.30
CA ARG A 163 -3.01 -13.78 -3.33
C ARG A 163 -1.71 -13.41 -2.62
N GLU A 164 -0.64 -13.10 -3.37
CA GLU A 164 0.67 -12.70 -2.81
C GLU A 164 0.55 -11.48 -1.88
N MET A 165 -0.28 -10.48 -2.25
CA MET A 165 -0.53 -9.31 -1.41
C MET A 165 -1.29 -9.66 -0.12
N LEU A 166 -2.35 -10.47 -0.21
CA LEU A 166 -3.16 -10.84 0.95
C LEU A 166 -2.41 -11.78 1.90
N ASP A 167 -1.58 -12.69 1.37
CA ASP A 167 -0.71 -13.54 2.18
C ASP A 167 0.29 -12.67 2.98
N TRP A 168 0.81 -11.59 2.37
CA TRP A 168 1.64 -10.63 3.08
C TRP A 168 0.87 -9.82 4.13
N VAL A 169 -0.32 -9.34 3.80
CA VAL A 169 -1.20 -8.61 4.73
C VAL A 169 -1.48 -9.46 5.97
N GLU A 170 -1.86 -10.71 5.77
CA GLU A 170 -2.17 -11.67 6.83
C GLU A 170 -0.94 -11.91 7.72
N ALA A 171 0.23 -12.15 7.13
CA ALA A 171 1.49 -12.30 7.87
C ALA A 171 1.93 -11.02 8.59
N GLY A 172 1.52 -9.85 8.09
CA GLY A 172 1.83 -8.54 8.66
C GLY A 172 1.03 -8.21 9.91
N GLY A 173 -0.14 -8.84 10.12
CA GLY A 173 -0.97 -8.62 11.30
C GLY A 173 -1.46 -7.17 11.44
N PHE A 174 -1.82 -6.53 10.32
CA PHE A 174 -2.31 -5.16 10.31
C PHE A 174 -3.67 -5.05 11.01
N SER A 175 -3.86 -4.02 11.83
CA SER A 175 -5.14 -3.75 12.50
C SER A 175 -6.22 -3.26 11.52
N ARG A 176 -5.78 -2.62 10.44
CA ARG A 176 -6.63 -2.07 9.38
C ARG A 176 -5.85 -2.03 8.08
N VAL A 177 -6.49 -2.39 6.97
CA VAL A 177 -5.94 -2.31 5.62
C VAL A 177 -6.86 -1.47 4.74
N VAL A 178 -6.44 -0.25 4.43
CA VAL A 178 -7.17 0.66 3.55
C VAL A 178 -6.63 0.54 2.13
N ILE A 179 -7.48 0.07 1.23
CA ILE A 179 -7.22 0.03 -0.20
C ILE A 179 -7.70 1.35 -0.81
N LEU A 180 -6.77 2.18 -1.26
CA LEU A 180 -7.08 3.37 -2.04
C LEU A 180 -7.39 2.95 -3.48
N SER A 181 -8.53 3.39 -3.99
CA SER A 181 -9.03 3.06 -5.32
C SER A 181 -9.59 4.28 -6.02
N SER A 182 -9.66 4.20 -7.35
CA SER A 182 -10.43 5.11 -8.19
C SER A 182 -11.29 4.36 -9.19
N SER A 183 -12.35 4.99 -9.70
CA SER A 183 -13.27 4.44 -10.69
C SER A 183 -13.68 5.52 -11.69
N PHE A 184 -14.10 5.12 -12.89
CA PHE A 184 -14.52 6.06 -13.93
C PHE A 184 -15.73 6.89 -13.50
N ALA A 185 -15.57 8.22 -13.49
CA ALA A 185 -16.65 9.15 -13.15
C ALA A 185 -17.81 9.14 -14.14
N HIS A 186 -17.55 8.84 -15.42
CA HIS A 186 -18.56 8.74 -16.47
C HIS A 186 -19.36 7.42 -16.42
N MET A 187 -18.96 6.47 -15.58
CA MET A 187 -19.70 5.20 -15.37
C MET A 187 -20.52 5.21 -14.08
N ARG A 188 -20.68 6.38 -13.45
CA ARG A 188 -21.51 6.53 -12.24
C ARG A 188 -22.98 6.35 -12.56
N THR A 189 -23.72 5.74 -11.64
CA THR A 189 -25.19 5.70 -11.67
C THR A 189 -25.78 7.02 -11.19
N ASP A 190 -27.07 7.25 -11.43
CA ASP A 190 -27.77 8.46 -10.97
C ASP A 190 -27.63 8.68 -9.46
N LYS A 191 -27.69 7.61 -8.65
CA LYS A 191 -27.45 7.68 -7.20
C LYS A 191 -26.05 8.15 -6.84
N GLN A 192 -25.07 7.82 -7.68
CA GLN A 192 -23.66 8.20 -7.50
C GLN A 192 -23.34 9.61 -8.02
N LEU A 193 -24.25 10.23 -8.78
CA LEU A 193 -24.16 11.63 -9.19
C LEU A 193 -24.56 12.58 -8.05
N VAL A 194 -25.35 12.10 -7.08
CA VAL A 194 -25.77 12.88 -5.92
C VAL A 194 -24.69 12.85 -4.83
N GLY A 195 -24.29 14.04 -4.37
CA GLY A 195 -23.34 14.22 -3.27
C GLY A 195 -21.87 14.08 -3.70
N PRO A 196 -20.95 13.93 -2.72
CA PRO A 196 -19.52 13.83 -2.99
C PRO A 196 -19.17 12.59 -3.85
N PRO A 197 -18.19 12.69 -4.77
CA PRO A 197 -17.79 11.62 -5.68
C PRO A 197 -16.90 10.56 -5.00
N TYR A 198 -17.19 10.21 -3.74
CA TYR A 198 -16.43 9.25 -2.96
C TYR A 198 -17.34 8.15 -2.42
N ARG A 199 -16.79 6.94 -2.32
CA ARG A 199 -17.47 5.80 -1.69
C ARG A 199 -16.50 5.00 -0.84
N PHE A 200 -17.04 4.25 0.10
CA PHE A 200 -16.24 3.30 0.87
C PHE A 200 -16.86 1.89 0.85
N LEU A 201 -16.05 0.92 1.24
CA LEU A 201 -16.48 -0.44 1.58
C LEU A 201 -15.78 -0.86 2.87
N LEU A 202 -16.48 -1.59 3.74
CA LEU A 202 -15.93 -2.21 4.94
C LEU A 202 -16.07 -3.72 4.85
N SER A 203 -15.01 -4.45 5.19
CA SER A 203 -15.10 -5.88 5.41
C SER A 203 -15.90 -6.17 6.69
N PRO A 204 -16.50 -7.36 6.83
CA PRO A 204 -17.20 -7.74 8.06
C PRO A 204 -16.36 -7.56 9.33
N SER A 205 -15.04 -7.79 9.25
CA SER A 205 -14.11 -7.63 10.37
C SER A 205 -13.92 -6.17 10.82
N LEU A 206 -14.26 -5.18 9.98
CA LEU A 206 -14.18 -3.75 10.31
C LEU A 206 -15.54 -3.12 10.60
N GLU A 207 -16.65 -3.80 10.32
CA GLU A 207 -18.00 -3.23 10.46
C GLU A 207 -18.25 -2.66 11.86
N ALA A 208 -18.04 -3.47 12.90
CA ALA A 208 -18.35 -3.06 14.26
C ALA A 208 -17.56 -1.84 14.76
N THR A 209 -16.32 -1.66 14.28
CA THR A 209 -15.44 -0.58 14.75
C THR A 209 -15.47 0.65 13.86
N GLU A 210 -15.63 0.49 12.55
CA GLU A 210 -15.51 1.58 11.58
C GLU A 210 -16.85 2.15 11.13
N ARG A 211 -17.95 1.37 11.19
CA ARG A 211 -19.29 1.82 10.76
C ARG A 211 -19.71 3.12 11.44
N PRO A 212 -19.64 3.27 12.78
CA PRO A 212 -20.05 4.51 13.43
C PRO A 212 -19.15 5.70 13.05
N VAL A 213 -17.87 5.45 12.75
CA VAL A 213 -16.91 6.48 12.38
C VAL A 213 -17.22 7.05 10.99
N VAL A 214 -17.43 6.19 9.99
CA VAL A 214 -17.74 6.62 8.62
C VAL A 214 -19.14 7.26 8.52
N GLU A 215 -20.09 6.82 9.33
CA GLU A 215 -21.41 7.45 9.45
C GLU A 215 -21.34 8.84 10.07
N ALA A 216 -20.56 9.02 11.15
CA ALA A 216 -20.32 10.33 11.74
C ALA A 216 -19.62 11.31 10.78
N LEU A 217 -18.83 10.80 9.84
CA LEU A 217 -18.21 11.57 8.76
C LEU A 217 -19.16 11.85 7.59
N GLY A 218 -20.39 11.30 7.60
CA GLY A 218 -21.37 11.44 6.53
C GLY A 218 -20.95 10.77 5.22
N TRP A 219 -20.15 9.70 5.29
CA TRP A 219 -19.67 9.00 4.10
C TRP A 219 -20.71 8.02 3.55
N THR A 220 -20.72 7.85 2.23
CA THR A 220 -21.63 6.94 1.54
C THR A 220 -20.94 5.63 1.18
N GLN A 221 -21.55 4.50 1.52
CA GLN A 221 -21.06 3.18 1.12
C GLN A 221 -21.29 2.95 -0.39
N LEU A 222 -20.35 2.27 -1.05
CA LEU A 222 -20.49 1.93 -2.46
C LEU A 222 -21.70 1.00 -2.66
N GLU A 223 -22.58 1.43 -3.55
CA GLU A 223 -23.80 0.74 -3.93
C GLU A 223 -23.46 -0.45 -4.87
N PRO A 224 -24.15 -1.59 -4.75
CA PRO A 224 -24.04 -2.64 -5.76
C PRO A 224 -24.64 -2.18 -7.09
N SER A 225 -24.24 -2.84 -8.18
CA SER A 225 -24.79 -2.57 -9.51
C SER A 225 -26.29 -2.76 -9.53
N GLU A 226 -27.00 -1.89 -10.25
CA GLU A 226 -28.44 -2.03 -10.44
C GLU A 226 -28.73 -3.27 -11.30
N VAL A 227 -29.71 -4.07 -10.88
CA VAL A 227 -30.19 -5.21 -11.64
C VAL A 227 -31.04 -4.68 -12.78
N ILE A 228 -30.59 -4.84 -14.02
CA ILE A 228 -31.37 -4.41 -15.19
C ILE A 228 -32.64 -5.28 -15.28
N PRO A 229 -33.85 -4.70 -15.23
CA PRO A 229 -35.09 -5.45 -15.34
C PRO A 229 -35.12 -6.30 -16.62
N GLY A 230 -35.45 -7.59 -16.50
CA GLY A 230 -35.55 -8.53 -17.63
C GLY A 230 -34.24 -9.19 -18.08
N LEU A 231 -33.06 -8.67 -17.71
CA LEU A 231 -31.77 -9.31 -17.97
C LEU A 231 -31.32 -10.25 -16.85
N GLY A 232 -31.86 -10.06 -15.63
CA GLY A 232 -31.62 -10.93 -14.49
C GLY A 232 -30.17 -10.92 -13.98
N GLY A 233 -29.99 -11.29 -12.71
CA GLY A 233 -28.69 -11.39 -12.06
C GLY A 233 -28.69 -10.81 -10.65
N PRO A 234 -27.86 -11.34 -9.73
CA PRO A 234 -27.71 -10.74 -8.40
C PRO A 234 -27.02 -9.37 -8.51
N PRO A 235 -27.33 -8.41 -7.62
CA PRO A 235 -26.56 -7.18 -7.51
C PRO A 235 -25.08 -7.50 -7.30
N GLU A 236 -24.20 -6.91 -8.10
CA GLU A 236 -22.77 -7.18 -8.03
C GLU A 236 -22.00 -5.91 -7.65
N LEU A 237 -21.00 -6.06 -6.79
CA LEU A 237 -20.07 -4.97 -6.54
C LEU A 237 -19.30 -4.62 -7.83
N ALA A 238 -19.40 -3.39 -8.31
CA ALA A 238 -18.70 -2.93 -9.51
C ALA A 238 -17.79 -1.75 -9.20
N ILE A 239 -16.53 -1.82 -9.65
CA ILE A 239 -15.57 -0.72 -9.58
C ILE A 239 -14.87 -0.63 -10.96
N PRO A 240 -15.54 -0.08 -11.99
CA PRO A 240 -14.96 0.04 -13.32
C PRO A 240 -13.65 0.81 -13.31
N GLY A 241 -12.59 0.22 -13.87
CA GLY A 241 -11.25 0.81 -13.83
C GLY A 241 -10.56 0.74 -12.45
N GLY A 242 -11.19 0.15 -11.43
CA GLY A 242 -10.65 0.00 -10.07
C GLY A 242 -9.52 -1.03 -9.90
N GLY A 243 -8.85 -1.43 -10.98
CA GLY A 243 -7.69 -2.32 -10.91
C GLY A 243 -7.93 -3.63 -10.15
N LEU A 244 -7.26 -3.78 -8.99
CA LEU A 244 -7.40 -4.94 -8.12
C LEU A 244 -8.37 -4.74 -6.95
N SER A 245 -8.97 -3.56 -6.77
CA SER A 245 -9.70 -3.17 -5.54
C SER A 245 -10.80 -4.15 -5.18
N LYS A 246 -11.72 -4.41 -6.12
CA LYS A 246 -12.82 -5.36 -5.93
C LYS A 246 -12.32 -6.73 -5.48
N GLY A 247 -11.32 -7.26 -6.19
CA GLY A 247 -10.78 -8.58 -5.90
C GLY A 247 -10.06 -8.63 -4.54
N LEU A 248 -9.28 -7.61 -4.20
CA LEU A 248 -8.58 -7.56 -2.91
C LEU A 248 -9.57 -7.42 -1.75
N PHE A 249 -10.63 -6.64 -1.93
CA PHE A 249 -11.68 -6.49 -0.94
C PHE A 249 -12.45 -7.78 -0.71
N LEU A 250 -12.91 -8.45 -1.79
CA LEU A 250 -13.66 -9.70 -1.67
C LEU A 250 -12.80 -10.84 -1.14
N ASP A 251 -11.62 -11.07 -1.74
CA ASP A 251 -10.70 -12.14 -1.32
C ASP A 251 -10.19 -11.89 0.12
N GLY A 252 -9.98 -10.62 0.51
CA GLY A 252 -9.57 -10.24 1.86
C GLY A 252 -10.69 -10.41 2.90
N SER A 253 -11.91 -10.00 2.56
CA SER A 253 -13.09 -10.20 3.41
C SER A 253 -13.38 -11.69 3.62
N ALA A 254 -13.24 -12.51 2.58
CA ALA A 254 -13.40 -13.96 2.68
C ALA A 254 -12.35 -14.64 3.59
N ARG A 255 -11.19 -14.01 3.78
CA ARG A 255 -10.14 -14.44 4.72
C ARG A 255 -10.33 -13.86 6.14
N GLY A 256 -11.37 -13.05 6.37
CA GLY A 256 -11.58 -12.37 7.65
C GLY A 256 -10.58 -11.26 7.95
N LEU A 257 -9.87 -10.75 6.95
CA LEU A 257 -8.90 -9.67 7.12
C LEU A 257 -9.60 -8.31 7.29
N PRO A 258 -9.04 -7.38 8.09
CA PRO A 258 -9.64 -6.08 8.36
C PRO A 258 -9.41 -5.11 7.18
N VAL A 259 -10.08 -5.37 6.06
CA VAL A 259 -9.91 -4.63 4.81
C VAL A 259 -11.03 -3.62 4.61
N ALA A 260 -10.68 -2.44 4.12
CA ALA A 260 -11.60 -1.42 3.64
C ALA A 260 -11.17 -0.92 2.27
N VAL A 261 -12.10 -0.35 1.51
CA VAL A 261 -11.81 0.38 0.27
C VAL A 261 -12.24 1.82 0.47
N LEU A 262 -11.39 2.76 0.08
CA LEU A 262 -11.74 4.16 -0.10
C LEU A 262 -11.62 4.50 -1.58
N LEU A 263 -12.74 4.88 -2.20
CA LEU A 263 -12.91 5.01 -3.65
C LEU A 263 -13.20 6.47 -4.01
N ALA A 264 -12.47 7.01 -4.98
CA ALA A 264 -12.81 8.25 -5.67
C ALA A 264 -13.35 7.96 -7.09
N PHE A 265 -14.37 8.69 -7.52
CA PHE A 265 -14.77 8.72 -8.92
C PHE A 265 -14.05 9.87 -9.63
N CYS A 266 -13.26 9.56 -10.66
CA CYS A 266 -12.49 10.55 -11.41
C CYS A 266 -12.48 10.25 -12.91
N SER A 267 -12.06 11.24 -13.69
CA SER A 267 -11.71 11.10 -15.10
C SER A 267 -10.19 11.07 -15.24
N GLU A 268 -9.67 10.55 -16.34
CA GLU A 268 -8.23 10.69 -16.67
C GLU A 268 -7.88 12.17 -16.91
N GLY A 269 -6.67 12.59 -16.56
CA GLY A 269 -6.18 13.94 -16.80
C GLY A 269 -5.23 14.42 -15.70
N ASP A 270 -5.31 15.71 -15.35
CA ASP A 270 -4.67 16.23 -14.15
C ASP A 270 -5.48 15.83 -12.92
N ASN A 271 -5.00 14.78 -12.25
CA ASN A 271 -5.63 14.20 -11.07
C ASN A 271 -4.94 14.60 -9.76
N ILE A 272 -4.10 15.64 -9.77
CA ILE A 272 -3.52 16.19 -8.54
C ILE A 272 -4.63 16.59 -7.54
N PRO A 273 -5.69 17.33 -7.93
CA PRO A 273 -6.75 17.72 -7.00
C PRO A 273 -7.49 16.51 -6.41
N ASP A 274 -7.79 15.50 -7.25
CA ASP A 274 -8.45 14.27 -6.82
C ASP A 274 -7.59 13.49 -5.81
N ALA A 275 -6.27 13.46 -6.03
CA ALA A 275 -5.32 12.79 -5.14
C ALA A 275 -5.24 13.45 -3.77
N LEU A 276 -5.22 14.79 -3.72
CA LEU A 276 -5.24 15.58 -2.49
C LEU A 276 -6.58 15.42 -1.75
N ALA A 277 -7.69 15.45 -2.47
CA ALA A 277 -9.01 15.26 -1.86
C ALA A 277 -9.18 13.83 -1.30
N LEU A 278 -8.64 12.81 -1.97
CA LEU A 278 -8.60 11.45 -1.42
C LEU A 278 -7.70 11.36 -0.18
N ALA A 279 -6.60 12.11 -0.13
CA ALA A 279 -5.75 12.23 1.06
C ALA A 279 -6.51 12.91 2.22
N ASP A 280 -7.29 13.96 1.96
CA ASP A 280 -8.14 14.62 2.97
C ASP A 280 -9.15 13.65 3.57
N ARG A 281 -9.78 12.80 2.77
CA ARG A 281 -10.69 11.76 3.28
C ARG A 281 -9.96 10.76 4.16
N LEU A 282 -8.79 10.31 3.73
CA LEU A 282 -7.98 9.42 4.55
C LEU A 282 -7.59 10.09 5.88
N GLN A 283 -7.27 11.39 5.86
CA GLN A 283 -6.96 12.15 7.06
C GLN A 283 -8.16 12.27 8.00
N GLN A 284 -9.36 12.55 7.48
CA GLN A 284 -10.59 12.64 8.29
C GLN A 284 -10.84 11.35 9.10
N TRP A 285 -10.50 10.21 8.50
CA TRP A 285 -10.69 8.89 9.11
C TRP A 285 -9.52 8.44 9.98
N LEU A 286 -8.29 8.54 9.48
CA LEU A 286 -7.11 7.94 10.09
C LEU A 286 -6.25 8.91 10.90
N ARG A 287 -6.43 10.23 10.73
CA ARG A 287 -5.67 11.31 11.39
C ARG A 287 -4.16 11.10 11.34
N LEU A 288 -3.63 10.84 10.14
CA LEU A 288 -2.23 10.46 9.93
C LEU A 288 -1.26 11.63 10.02
N ALA A 289 -1.64 12.80 9.51
CA ALA A 289 -0.80 13.98 9.46
C ALA A 289 -1.14 14.98 10.58
N ASP A 290 -0.14 15.75 10.98
CA ASP A 290 -0.33 16.85 11.93
C ASP A 290 -1.01 18.03 11.21
N VAL A 291 -1.95 18.67 11.90
CA VAL A 291 -2.71 19.82 11.40
C VAL A 291 -2.26 21.05 12.18
N ALA A 292 -1.97 22.14 11.47
CA ALA A 292 -1.57 23.39 12.12
C ALA A 292 -2.72 24.01 12.91
N GLU A 293 -2.40 24.83 13.91
CA GLU A 293 -3.42 25.54 14.69
C GLU A 293 -4.29 26.42 13.77
N GLY A 294 -5.61 26.24 13.85
CA GLY A 294 -6.57 26.97 13.01
C GLY A 294 -6.86 26.36 11.64
N GLU A 295 -6.18 25.28 11.25
CA GLU A 295 -6.45 24.55 10.01
C GLU A 295 -7.37 23.35 10.25
N SER A 296 -8.17 22.98 9.24
CA SER A 296 -9.06 21.81 9.28
C SER A 296 -8.44 20.58 8.59
N THR A 297 -7.45 20.79 7.71
CA THR A 297 -6.73 19.75 6.98
C THR A 297 -5.23 20.02 7.03
N PRO A 298 -4.40 18.96 6.95
CA PRO A 298 -2.96 19.11 6.94
C PRO A 298 -2.51 19.74 5.63
N ARG A 299 -1.40 20.49 5.68
CA ARG A 299 -0.74 20.96 4.47
C ARG A 299 -0.03 19.81 3.76
N TRP A 300 -0.69 19.27 2.75
CA TRP A 300 -0.13 18.23 1.89
C TRP A 300 1.12 18.72 1.16
N LYS A 301 2.13 17.84 1.11
CA LYS A 301 3.34 18.03 0.31
C LYS A 301 3.30 17.15 -0.92
N THR A 302 3.71 17.70 -2.05
CA THR A 302 3.89 16.96 -3.30
C THR A 302 5.34 16.55 -3.45
N PRO A 303 5.62 15.39 -4.08
CA PRO A 303 6.99 14.92 -4.27
C PRO A 303 7.72 15.74 -5.34
N SER A 304 9.05 15.77 -5.27
CA SER A 304 9.89 16.47 -6.24
C SER A 304 9.69 15.97 -7.68
N SER A 305 9.40 14.68 -7.87
CA SER A 305 9.06 14.10 -9.17
C SER A 305 7.87 14.75 -9.86
N TRP A 306 6.96 15.41 -9.12
CA TRP A 306 5.82 16.09 -9.73
C TRP A 306 6.19 17.40 -10.43
N LYS A 307 7.39 17.95 -10.19
CA LYS A 307 7.89 19.15 -10.92
C LYS A 307 7.91 18.94 -12.44
N MET A 308 8.08 17.70 -12.88
CA MET A 308 8.16 17.31 -14.30
C MET A 308 6.99 16.40 -14.70
N LEU A 309 5.88 16.40 -13.95
CA LEU A 309 4.74 15.50 -14.17
C LEU A 309 4.14 15.67 -15.58
N PHE A 310 4.12 16.89 -16.08
CA PHE A 310 3.61 17.25 -17.41
C PHE A 310 4.74 17.47 -18.44
N GLY A 311 5.94 16.95 -18.16
CA GLY A 311 7.14 17.18 -18.96
C GLY A 311 7.97 18.36 -18.45
N GLY A 312 9.13 18.54 -19.09
CA GLY A 312 10.01 19.68 -18.80
C GLY A 312 9.62 20.93 -19.56
N GLU A 313 10.40 21.99 -19.36
CA GLU A 313 10.31 23.19 -20.18
C GLU A 313 10.34 22.81 -21.66
N ILE A 314 9.39 23.34 -22.43
CA ILE A 314 9.35 23.12 -23.87
C ILE A 314 10.61 23.77 -24.46
N PRO A 315 11.42 23.04 -25.24
CA PRO A 315 12.58 23.60 -25.89
C PRO A 315 12.22 24.92 -26.62
N PRO A 316 12.90 26.04 -26.34
CA PRO A 316 12.59 27.32 -26.98
C PRO A 316 12.63 27.26 -28.51
N SER A 317 13.36 26.29 -29.08
CA SER A 317 13.45 26.02 -30.52
C SER A 317 12.16 25.47 -31.17
N LEU A 318 11.11 25.18 -30.38
CA LEU A 318 9.81 24.73 -30.89
C LEU A 318 8.80 25.87 -31.10
N PHE A 319 9.16 27.11 -30.73
CA PHE A 319 8.39 28.35 -30.94
C PHE A 319 9.23 29.37 -31.72
#